data_AF-A0A964F023-F1
#
_entry.id   AF-A0A964F023-F1
#
_cell.length_a   1.000
_cell.length_b   1.000
_cell.length_c   1.000
_cell.angle_alpha   90.00
_cell.angle_beta   90.00
_cell.angle_gamma   90.00
#
_symmetry.space_group_name_H-M   'P 1'
#
loop_
_entity.id
_entity.type
_entity.pdbx_description
1 polymer ?
#
loop_
_entity_poly.entity_id
_entity_poly.type
_entity_poly.pdbx_seq_one_letter_code
_entity_poly.pdbx_strand_id
1 'polypeptide(L)'
;MKRPALGLWVALALALTALCAGLNVGLRLNAESARVGGARLPLFGQDDIALHRIDDHRAFLITPSGAISVVRVKFGPPPLRPVCGQHVVSGGLLNLAQFQSGDWVYSGYPELPGVDAYNLRTDESVALDVPAPPPGRSVDPAKVPFYREHGLTFAASARLDPQRVAAQHPAIPAIQEGCVTVNAAFAILYGFMALWGLWLAVGLWRARKPSP
;
A
#
# COMPACT_ATOMS: atom_id res chain seq x y z
N MET A 1 33.95 -41.80 14.50
CA MET A 1 33.08 -40.85 15.22
C MET A 1 31.88 -40.49 14.33
N LYS A 2 30.67 -40.86 14.75
CA LYS A 2 29.42 -40.57 14.00
C LYS A 2 29.25 -39.05 13.91
N ARG A 3 29.11 -38.50 12.69
CA ARG A 3 28.87 -37.07 12.41
C ARG A 3 27.36 -36.79 12.54
N PRO A 4 26.81 -36.29 13.67
CA PRO A 4 25.36 -36.05 13.77
C PRO A 4 25.01 -34.59 13.45
N ALA A 5 26.00 -33.72 13.26
CA ALA A 5 25.77 -32.28 13.20
C ALA A 5 25.32 -31.79 11.82
N LEU A 6 25.78 -32.42 10.72
CA LEU A 6 25.54 -31.89 9.38
C LEU A 6 24.04 -31.88 9.01
N GLY A 7 23.31 -32.94 9.37
CA GLY A 7 21.87 -33.05 9.08
C GLY A 7 21.03 -32.01 9.82
N LEU A 8 21.34 -31.75 11.10
CA LEU A 8 20.64 -30.75 11.90
C LEU A 8 20.88 -29.33 11.36
N TRP A 9 22.11 -29.02 10.93
CA TRP A 9 22.44 -27.71 10.38
C TRP A 9 21.85 -27.48 8.98
N VAL A 10 21.80 -28.52 8.15
CA VAL A 10 21.10 -28.45 6.85
C VAL A 10 19.59 -28.25 7.06
N ALA A 11 18.99 -28.94 8.04
CA ALA A 11 17.59 -28.76 8.39
C ALA A 11 17.30 -27.33 8.90
N LEU A 12 18.19 -26.76 9.72
CA LEU A 12 18.04 -25.39 10.22
C LEU A 12 18.18 -24.35 9.10
N ALA A 13 19.15 -24.54 8.19
CA ALA A 13 19.34 -23.66 7.04
C ALA A 13 18.14 -23.72 6.08
N LEU A 14 17.62 -24.93 5.81
CA LEU A 14 16.40 -25.11 5.01
C LEU A 14 15.17 -24.49 5.68
N ALA A 15 15.02 -24.65 7.01
CA ALA A 15 13.91 -24.04 7.76
C ALA A 15 13.96 -22.50 7.73
N LEU A 16 15.14 -21.90 7.91
CA LEU A 16 15.34 -20.46 7.79
C LEU A 16 15.10 -19.96 6.36
N THR A 17 15.54 -20.71 5.36
CA THR A 17 15.31 -20.38 3.94
C THR A 17 13.83 -20.46 3.59
N ALA A 18 13.14 -21.50 4.07
CA ALA A 18 11.70 -21.67 3.89
C ALA A 18 10.90 -20.59 4.63
N LEU A 19 11.32 -20.19 5.82
CA LEU A 19 10.71 -19.08 6.57
C LEU A 19 10.89 -17.75 5.83
N CYS A 20 12.08 -17.46 5.33
CA CYS A 20 12.36 -16.26 4.53
C CYS A 20 11.62 -16.26 3.19
N ALA A 21 11.57 -17.40 2.50
CA ALA A 21 10.81 -17.57 1.27
C ALA A 21 9.30 -17.41 1.52
N GLY A 22 8.77 -17.99 2.60
CA GLY A 22 7.37 -17.86 3.02
C GLY A 22 6.99 -16.43 3.40
N LEU A 23 7.87 -15.71 4.11
CA LEU A 23 7.69 -14.28 4.40
C LEU A 23 7.72 -13.44 3.12
N ASN A 24 8.64 -13.69 2.19
CA ASN A 24 8.73 -12.97 0.93
C ASN A 24 7.52 -13.24 0.02
N VAL A 25 7.09 -14.51 -0.08
CA VAL A 25 5.89 -14.90 -0.83
C VAL A 25 4.64 -14.32 -0.16
N GLY A 26 4.51 -14.37 1.17
CA GLY A 26 3.38 -13.78 1.90
C GLY A 26 3.31 -12.25 1.77
N LEU A 27 4.44 -11.57 1.67
CA LEU A 27 4.52 -10.13 1.41
C LEU A 27 4.18 -9.79 -0.05
N ARG A 28 4.62 -10.60 -1.01
CA ARG A 28 4.29 -10.42 -2.44
C ARG A 28 2.84 -10.79 -2.77
N LEU A 29 2.28 -11.81 -2.13
CA LEU A 29 0.88 -12.23 -2.34
C LEU A 29 -0.13 -11.27 -1.68
N ASN A 30 0.28 -10.48 -0.68
CA ASN A 30 -0.55 -9.43 -0.09
C ASN A 30 -0.48 -8.08 -0.82
N ALA A 31 0.40 -7.93 -1.81
CA ALA A 31 0.41 -6.80 -2.73
C ALA A 31 -0.65 -7.00 -3.83
N GLU A 32 -1.90 -7.26 -3.44
CA GLU A 32 -2.99 -7.40 -4.40
C GLU A 32 -3.30 -6.03 -5.01
N SER A 33 -3.06 -5.97 -6.33
CA SER A 33 -3.39 -4.88 -7.25
C SER A 33 -4.68 -4.14 -6.91
N ALA A 34 -4.66 -2.81 -6.98
CA ALA A 34 -5.88 -2.04 -7.06
C ALA A 34 -6.57 -2.30 -8.40
N ARG A 35 -7.81 -2.79 -8.37
CA ARG A 35 -8.66 -2.94 -9.56
C ARG A 35 -9.61 -1.77 -9.64
N VAL A 36 -9.55 -1.03 -10.74
CA VAL A 36 -10.53 0.01 -11.08
C VAL A 36 -11.15 -0.38 -12.42
N GLY A 37 -12.46 -0.64 -12.42
CA GLY A 37 -13.20 -0.94 -13.66
C GLY A 37 -12.74 -2.18 -14.45
N GLY A 38 -12.16 -3.19 -13.80
CA GLY A 38 -11.66 -4.40 -14.47
C GLY A 38 -10.31 -4.26 -15.17
N ALA A 39 -9.74 -3.04 -15.23
CA ALA A 39 -8.37 -2.83 -15.66
C ALA A 39 -7.40 -3.15 -14.50
N ARG A 40 -6.39 -3.99 -14.77
CA ARG A 40 -5.21 -4.09 -13.89
C ARG A 40 -4.44 -2.78 -14.06
N LEU A 41 -4.53 -1.88 -13.08
CA LEU A 41 -3.61 -0.75 -13.04
C LEU A 41 -2.23 -1.30 -12.66
N PRO A 42 -1.21 -1.17 -13.52
CA PRO A 42 0.14 -1.41 -13.08
C PRO A 42 0.46 -0.43 -11.94
N LEU A 43 0.82 -0.95 -10.77
CA LEU A 43 1.50 -0.16 -9.72
C LEU A 43 2.95 0.15 -10.14
N PHE A 44 3.18 0.55 -11.40
CA PHE A 44 4.51 0.84 -11.94
C PHE A 44 4.77 2.36 -11.93
N GLY A 45 5.82 2.75 -11.20
CA GLY A 45 6.28 4.13 -11.00
C GLY A 45 6.11 4.62 -9.55
N GLN A 46 6.59 3.85 -8.56
CA GLN A 46 6.34 4.03 -7.12
C GLN A 46 7.12 5.18 -6.44
N ASP A 47 7.73 6.10 -7.20
CA ASP A 47 8.55 7.18 -6.62
C ASP A 47 7.77 8.49 -6.41
N ASP A 48 6.58 8.65 -7.02
CA ASP A 48 5.88 9.94 -7.06
C ASP A 48 4.42 9.91 -6.55
N ILE A 49 4.00 8.83 -5.89
CA ILE A 49 2.67 8.76 -5.23
C ILE A 49 2.74 9.30 -3.80
N ALA A 50 1.92 10.31 -3.50
CA ALA A 50 1.81 10.85 -2.14
C ALA A 50 0.60 10.26 -1.43
N LEU A 51 0.81 9.72 -0.23
CA LEU A 51 -0.26 9.25 0.65
C LEU A 51 -0.44 10.24 1.79
N HIS A 52 -1.68 10.63 2.06
CA HIS A 52 -2.05 11.50 3.17
C HIS A 52 -3.12 10.86 4.04
N ARG A 53 -2.88 10.81 5.35
CA ARG A 53 -3.70 10.04 6.28
C ARG A 53 -5.10 10.63 6.44
N ILE A 54 -6.11 9.78 6.32
CA ILE A 54 -7.47 10.06 6.80
C ILE A 54 -7.62 9.47 8.20
N ASP A 55 -7.31 8.17 8.37
CA ASP A 55 -7.32 7.47 9.65
C ASP A 55 -6.34 6.27 9.67
N ASP A 56 -6.61 5.26 10.50
CA ASP A 56 -5.81 4.03 10.65
C ASP A 56 -6.01 2.99 9.54
N HIS A 57 -6.92 3.22 8.61
CA HIS A 57 -7.23 2.27 7.54
C HIS A 57 -7.43 2.93 6.17
N ARG A 58 -7.41 4.26 6.11
CA ARG A 58 -7.73 5.04 4.91
C ARG A 58 -6.76 6.20 4.73
N ALA A 59 -6.47 6.47 3.47
CA ALA A 59 -5.65 7.59 3.06
C ALA A 59 -6.14 8.20 1.76
N PHE A 60 -5.84 9.48 1.56
CA PHE A 60 -5.81 10.06 0.23
C PHE A 60 -4.56 9.58 -0.49
N LEU A 61 -4.75 9.09 -1.71
CA LEU A 61 -3.70 8.82 -2.68
C LEU A 61 -3.72 9.92 -3.72
N ILE A 62 -2.58 10.56 -3.91
CA ILE A 62 -2.36 11.60 -4.92
C ILE A 62 -1.40 11.03 -5.95
N THR A 63 -1.83 10.95 -7.20
CA THR A 63 -1.00 10.50 -8.32
C THR A 63 -0.10 11.65 -8.81
N PRO A 64 0.95 11.35 -9.61
CA PRO A 64 1.79 12.39 -10.21
C PRO A 64 1.04 13.35 -11.13
N SER A 65 -0.08 12.88 -11.72
CA SER A 65 -1.00 13.71 -12.51
C SER A 65 -1.89 14.64 -11.66
N GLY A 66 -1.79 14.57 -10.33
CA GLY A 66 -2.61 15.33 -9.39
C GLY A 66 -4.01 14.75 -9.18
N ALA A 67 -4.30 13.53 -9.67
CA ALA A 67 -5.56 12.87 -9.40
C ALA A 67 -5.58 12.40 -7.95
N ILE A 68 -6.72 12.62 -7.28
CA ILE A 68 -6.89 12.31 -5.86
C ILE A 68 -7.89 11.17 -5.74
N SER A 69 -7.62 10.26 -4.83
CA SER A 69 -8.46 9.10 -4.58
C SER A 69 -8.42 8.72 -3.12
N VAL A 70 -9.54 8.21 -2.59
CA VAL A 70 -9.53 7.59 -1.27
C VAL A 70 -9.21 6.11 -1.44
N VAL A 71 -8.26 5.61 -0.66
CA VAL A 71 -7.82 4.22 -0.70
C VAL A 71 -7.75 3.60 0.69
N ARG A 72 -7.94 2.28 0.76
CA ARG A 72 -7.62 1.53 1.98
C ARG A 72 -6.11 1.34 2.12
N VAL A 73 -5.60 1.55 3.32
CA VAL A 73 -4.19 1.32 3.69
C VAL A 73 -4.08 0.30 4.80
N LYS A 74 -3.02 -0.52 4.73
CA LYS A 74 -2.64 -1.46 5.79
C LYS A 74 -1.33 -1.03 6.43
N PHE A 75 -1.29 -1.15 7.75
CA PHE A 75 -0.11 -0.91 8.57
C PHE A 75 0.67 -2.21 8.75
N GLY A 76 1.98 -2.17 8.52
CA GLY A 76 2.85 -3.30 8.86
C GLY A 76 2.92 -3.52 10.38
N PRO A 77 2.93 -4.78 10.87
CA PRO A 77 3.05 -5.05 12.30
C PRO A 77 4.43 -4.62 12.82
N PRO A 78 4.53 -3.84 13.91
CA PRO A 78 5.81 -3.67 14.61
C PRO A 78 6.25 -5.04 15.19
N PRO A 79 7.56 -5.41 15.19
CA PRO A 79 8.74 -4.66 14.76
C PRO A 79 9.10 -4.82 13.27
N LEU A 80 8.30 -5.55 12.49
CA LEU A 80 8.53 -5.84 11.07
C LEU A 80 8.13 -4.69 10.13
N ARG A 81 7.97 -3.47 10.68
CA ARG A 81 7.76 -2.27 9.86
C ARG A 81 8.99 -2.08 8.99
N PRO A 82 8.86 -2.08 7.65
CA PRO A 82 10.02 -1.84 6.83
C PRO A 82 10.57 -0.45 7.15
N VAL A 83 11.90 -0.35 7.21
CA VAL A 83 12.60 0.95 7.35
C VAL A 83 12.26 1.91 6.20
N CYS A 84 11.70 1.36 5.11
CA CYS A 84 11.42 2.00 3.83
C CYS A 84 9.96 2.42 3.60
N GLY A 85 9.22 2.68 4.68
CA GLY A 85 7.83 3.12 4.61
C GLY A 85 6.92 2.32 5.53
N GLN A 86 5.74 2.86 5.84
CA GLN A 86 4.86 2.31 6.89
C GLN A 86 3.53 1.77 6.36
N HIS A 87 3.17 2.09 5.11
CA HIS A 87 1.82 1.87 4.58
C HIS A 87 1.84 1.17 3.21
N VAL A 88 0.99 0.16 3.04
CA VAL A 88 0.67 -0.46 1.75
C VAL A 88 -0.75 -0.09 1.37
N VAL A 89 -0.98 0.31 0.12
CA VAL A 89 -2.33 0.44 -0.45
C VAL A 89 -2.91 -0.96 -0.60
N SER A 90 -3.97 -1.29 0.13
CA SER A 90 -4.50 -2.67 0.19
C SER A 90 -5.43 -3.03 -0.97
N GLY A 91 -5.21 -2.43 -2.15
CA GLY A 91 -5.95 -2.71 -3.39
C GLY A 91 -7.38 -2.16 -3.47
N GLY A 92 -7.92 -1.55 -2.42
CA GLY A 92 -9.28 -0.99 -2.43
C GLY A 92 -9.29 0.50 -2.76
N LEU A 93 -9.56 0.87 -4.02
CA LEU A 93 -10.01 2.22 -4.35
C LEU A 93 -11.41 2.39 -3.77
N LEU A 94 -11.57 3.37 -2.88
CA LEU A 94 -12.86 3.66 -2.24
C LEU A 94 -13.64 4.73 -2.98
N ASN A 95 -12.98 5.71 -3.59
CA ASN A 95 -13.62 6.79 -4.34
C ASN A 95 -12.59 7.55 -5.20
N LEU A 96 -13.02 8.04 -6.37
CA LEU A 96 -12.28 9.02 -7.18
C LEU A 96 -12.62 10.43 -6.69
N ALA A 97 -11.94 10.87 -5.63
CA ALA A 97 -12.24 12.12 -4.95
C ALA A 97 -11.81 13.34 -5.79
N GLN A 98 -12.76 14.08 -6.36
CA GLN A 98 -12.49 15.33 -7.07
C GLN A 98 -13.00 16.56 -6.33
N PHE A 99 -14.03 16.36 -5.51
CA PHE A 99 -14.66 17.42 -4.74
C PHE A 99 -14.84 16.95 -3.29
N GLN A 100 -14.91 17.93 -2.38
CA GLN A 100 -15.17 17.70 -0.97
C GLN A 100 -16.08 18.80 -0.40
N SER A 101 -17.13 18.37 0.29
CA SER A 101 -18.03 19.23 1.06
C SER A 101 -18.30 18.60 2.42
N GLY A 102 -17.83 19.25 3.49
CA GLY A 102 -17.83 18.66 4.83
C GLY A 102 -17.07 17.33 4.87
N ASP A 103 -17.73 16.28 5.39
CA ASP A 103 -17.17 14.93 5.47
C ASP A 103 -17.31 14.14 4.15
N TRP A 104 -18.02 14.65 3.14
CA TRP A 104 -18.23 13.96 1.89
C TRP A 104 -17.15 14.30 0.89
N VAL A 105 -16.53 13.27 0.31
CA VAL A 105 -15.74 13.37 -0.93
C VAL A 105 -16.50 12.70 -2.06
N TYR A 106 -16.41 13.27 -3.26
CA TYR A 106 -17.20 12.77 -4.38
C TYR A 106 -16.57 13.01 -5.75
N SER A 107 -17.03 12.20 -6.70
CA SER A 107 -16.58 12.15 -8.09
C SER A 107 -17.31 13.19 -8.95
N GLY A 108 -16.56 13.78 -9.88
CA GLY A 108 -17.13 14.58 -10.98
C GLY A 108 -17.70 13.74 -12.12
N TYR A 109 -17.59 12.42 -12.02
CA TYR A 109 -18.03 11.45 -13.03
C TYR A 109 -18.98 10.42 -12.43
N PRO A 110 -20.16 10.83 -11.91
CA PRO A 110 -21.12 9.90 -11.30
C PRO A 110 -21.74 8.90 -12.28
N GLU A 111 -21.52 9.09 -13.59
CA GLU A 111 -21.92 8.17 -14.64
C GLU A 111 -20.99 6.95 -14.81
N LEU A 112 -19.81 6.99 -14.18
CA LEU A 112 -18.85 5.89 -14.27
C LEU A 112 -19.14 4.84 -13.20
N PRO A 113 -18.92 3.54 -13.50
CA PRO A 113 -19.11 2.51 -12.50
C PRO A 113 -18.11 2.68 -11.35
N GLY A 114 -18.62 2.80 -10.13
CA GLY A 114 -17.79 2.95 -8.94
C GLY A 114 -18.57 3.53 -7.77
N VAL A 115 -17.83 3.92 -6.73
CA VAL A 115 -18.36 4.71 -5.62
C VAL A 115 -18.20 6.18 -6.00
N ASP A 116 -19.30 6.91 -6.06
CA ASP A 116 -19.36 8.29 -6.49
C ASP A 116 -19.24 9.26 -5.35
N ALA A 117 -19.82 8.92 -4.20
CA ALA A 117 -19.69 9.69 -2.97
C ALA A 117 -19.27 8.80 -1.82
N TYR A 118 -18.40 9.33 -0.98
CA TYR A 118 -17.83 8.61 0.14
C TYR A 118 -17.71 9.54 1.36
N ASN A 119 -18.19 9.06 2.50
CA ASN A 119 -18.16 9.82 3.75
C ASN A 119 -16.93 9.47 4.57
N LEU A 120 -16.04 10.44 4.75
CA LEU A 120 -14.80 10.28 5.51
C LEU A 120 -15.04 9.99 6.99
N ARG A 121 -16.18 10.42 7.56
CA ARG A 121 -16.50 10.20 8.97
C ARG A 121 -17.22 8.87 9.22
N THR A 122 -18.17 8.49 8.37
CA THR A 122 -19.02 7.31 8.59
C THR A 122 -18.62 6.06 7.83
N ASP A 123 -17.62 6.13 6.91
CA ASP A 123 -17.25 5.05 5.97
C ASP A 123 -18.40 4.66 5.03
N GLU A 124 -19.41 5.52 4.89
CA GLU A 124 -20.52 5.32 3.97
C GLU A 124 -20.06 5.52 2.52
N SER A 125 -20.38 4.56 1.66
CA SER A 125 -20.08 4.61 0.22
C SER A 125 -21.37 4.55 -0.59
N VAL A 126 -21.52 5.48 -1.53
CA VAL A 126 -22.70 5.58 -2.39
C VAL A 126 -22.26 5.48 -3.85
N ALA A 127 -22.80 4.48 -4.54
CA ALA A 127 -22.75 4.36 -5.99
C ALA A 127 -24.07 4.88 -6.55
N LEU A 128 -24.01 5.82 -7.47
CA LEU A 128 -25.14 6.50 -8.05
C LEU A 128 -25.46 5.89 -9.42
N ASP A 129 -26.74 5.67 -9.67
CA ASP A 129 -27.20 5.28 -11.00
C ASP A 129 -27.49 6.55 -11.81
N VAL A 130 -26.44 7.09 -12.44
CA VAL A 130 -26.55 8.27 -13.31
C VAL A 130 -26.30 7.86 -14.76
N PRO A 131 -27.25 8.10 -15.67
CA PRO A 131 -27.03 7.80 -17.08
C PRO A 131 -25.93 8.67 -17.65
N ALA A 132 -25.06 8.08 -18.48
CA ALA A 132 -24.00 8.80 -19.17
C ALA A 132 -24.58 9.96 -20.00
N PRO A 133 -24.07 11.18 -19.83
CA PRO A 133 -24.53 12.33 -20.60
C PRO A 133 -24.12 12.21 -22.08
N PRO A 134 -24.78 12.96 -22.99
CA PRO A 134 -24.34 13.05 -24.37
C PRO A 134 -22.87 13.50 -24.49
N PRO A 135 -22.14 13.07 -25.53
CA PRO A 135 -20.76 13.48 -25.74
C PRO A 135 -20.58 15.00 -25.65
N GLY A 136 -19.58 15.45 -24.89
CA GLY A 136 -19.29 16.88 -24.70
C GLY A 136 -20.14 17.58 -23.63
N ARG A 137 -20.98 16.85 -22.88
CA ARG A 137 -21.68 17.39 -21.70
C ARG A 137 -21.22 16.68 -20.43
N SER A 138 -21.10 17.44 -19.35
CA SER A 138 -20.90 16.91 -18.00
C SER A 138 -22.24 16.69 -17.30
N VAL A 139 -22.25 15.81 -16.29
CA VAL A 139 -23.39 15.67 -15.38
C VAL A 139 -23.57 16.98 -14.61
N ASP A 140 -24.83 17.41 -14.48
CA ASP A 140 -25.22 18.53 -13.64
C ASP A 140 -25.52 18.01 -12.22
N PRO A 141 -24.73 18.39 -11.20
CA PRO A 141 -24.92 17.86 -9.85
C PRO A 141 -26.27 18.28 -9.24
N ALA A 142 -26.87 19.38 -9.69
CA ALA A 142 -28.19 19.81 -9.22
C ALA A 142 -29.33 18.86 -9.67
N LYS A 143 -29.09 18.04 -10.70
CA LYS A 143 -30.04 17.05 -11.22
C LYS A 143 -29.87 15.67 -10.60
N VAL A 144 -28.80 15.44 -9.84
CA VAL A 144 -28.54 14.19 -9.14
C VAL A 144 -29.17 14.30 -7.75
N PRO A 145 -30.21 13.51 -7.42
CA PRO A 145 -30.96 13.66 -6.16
C PRO A 145 -30.07 13.63 -4.93
N PHE A 146 -29.15 12.66 -4.87
CA PHE A 146 -28.20 12.52 -3.77
C PHE A 146 -27.32 13.77 -3.61
N TYR A 147 -26.76 14.31 -4.69
CA TYR A 147 -25.94 15.53 -4.62
C TYR A 147 -26.77 16.73 -4.15
N ARG A 148 -27.99 16.89 -4.67
CA ARG A 148 -28.87 17.98 -4.25
C ARG A 148 -29.26 17.88 -2.77
N GLU A 149 -29.63 16.70 -2.29
CA GLU A 149 -30.05 16.46 -0.90
C GLU A 149 -28.92 16.72 0.10
N HIS A 150 -27.68 16.44 -0.32
CA HIS A 150 -26.48 16.64 0.49
C HIS A 150 -25.75 17.96 0.21
N GLY A 151 -26.30 18.84 -0.63
CA GLY A 151 -25.68 20.12 -1.00
C GLY A 151 -24.32 19.98 -1.70
N LEU A 152 -24.08 18.87 -2.39
CA LEU A 152 -22.86 18.58 -3.13
C LEU A 152 -22.90 19.27 -4.50
N THR A 153 -21.84 20.00 -4.83
CA THR A 153 -21.75 20.80 -6.06
C THR A 153 -20.42 20.63 -6.76
N PHE A 154 -20.34 20.94 -8.05
CA PHE A 154 -19.07 20.96 -8.79
C PHE A 154 -18.44 22.37 -8.80
N ALA A 155 -18.67 23.15 -7.75
CA ALA A 155 -18.08 24.47 -7.61
C ALA A 155 -16.55 24.39 -7.40
N ALA A 156 -15.83 25.40 -7.89
CA ALA A 156 -14.37 25.46 -7.75
C ALA A 156 -13.92 25.46 -6.28
N SER A 157 -14.71 26.05 -5.37
CA SER A 157 -14.45 26.05 -3.93
C SER A 157 -14.56 24.67 -3.28
N ALA A 158 -15.39 23.79 -3.84
CA ALA A 158 -15.52 22.41 -3.38
C ALA A 158 -14.46 21.50 -3.99
N ARG A 159 -13.74 21.95 -5.03
CA ARG A 159 -12.73 21.14 -5.70
C ARG A 159 -11.61 20.77 -4.73
N LEU A 160 -11.25 19.50 -4.74
CA LEU A 160 -10.15 18.97 -3.98
C LEU A 160 -8.89 19.09 -4.84
N ASP A 161 -7.85 19.70 -4.29
CA ASP A 161 -6.54 19.80 -4.92
C ASP A 161 -5.45 19.21 -4.02
N PRO A 162 -4.31 18.81 -4.59
CA PRO A 162 -3.23 18.20 -3.82
C PRO A 162 -2.70 19.05 -2.68
N GLN A 163 -2.66 20.37 -2.83
CA GLN A 163 -2.14 21.28 -1.80
C GLN A 163 -3.08 21.36 -0.61
N ARG A 164 -4.39 21.42 -0.87
CA ARG A 164 -5.43 21.38 0.17
C ARG A 164 -5.37 20.07 0.95
N VAL A 165 -5.23 18.93 0.26
CA VAL A 165 -5.07 17.63 0.93
C VAL A 165 -3.80 17.62 1.79
N ALA A 166 -2.68 18.08 1.25
CA ALA A 166 -1.41 18.12 1.97
C ALA A 166 -1.43 19.04 3.20
N ALA A 167 -2.21 20.13 3.15
CA ALA A 167 -2.37 21.05 4.27
C ALA A 167 -3.28 20.48 5.38
N GLN A 168 -4.26 19.64 5.04
CA GLN A 168 -5.27 19.14 5.97
C GLN A 168 -4.95 17.76 6.52
N HIS A 169 -4.16 16.97 5.80
CA HIS A 169 -3.91 15.56 6.10
C HIS A 169 -2.40 15.28 6.16
N PRO A 170 -1.91 14.69 7.26
CA PRO A 170 -0.49 14.44 7.42
C PRO A 170 -0.01 13.42 6.38
N ALA A 171 1.12 13.73 5.74
CA ALA A 171 1.75 12.80 4.81
C ALA A 171 2.18 11.53 5.56
N ILE A 172 1.97 10.39 4.93
CA ILE A 172 2.39 9.09 5.44
C ILE A 172 3.33 8.41 4.46
N PRO A 173 4.45 7.84 4.94
CA PRO A 173 5.41 7.22 4.04
C PRO A 173 4.84 5.90 3.50
N ALA A 174 4.73 5.81 2.17
CA ALA A 174 4.39 4.59 1.45
C ALA A 174 5.58 3.61 1.47
N ILE A 175 5.30 2.32 1.50
CA ILE A 175 6.34 1.29 1.37
C ILE A 175 6.87 1.30 -0.06
N GLN A 176 8.17 1.58 -0.22
CA GLN A 176 8.85 1.47 -1.52
C GLN A 176 9.28 0.01 -1.77
N GLU A 177 8.74 -0.62 -2.81
CA GLU A 177 9.05 -2.02 -3.18
C GLU A 177 10.55 -2.25 -3.48
N GLY A 178 11.22 -1.25 -4.07
CA GLY A 178 12.66 -1.31 -4.33
C GLY A 178 13.46 -1.48 -3.04
N CYS A 179 13.07 -0.78 -1.98
CA CYS A 179 13.76 -0.82 -0.70
C CYS A 179 13.42 -2.08 0.12
N VAL A 180 12.22 -2.66 -0.05
CA VAL A 180 11.90 -4.01 0.47
C VAL A 180 12.81 -5.06 -0.16
N THR A 181 13.01 -4.98 -1.47
CA THR A 181 13.89 -5.91 -2.21
C THR A 181 15.34 -5.78 -1.76
N VAL A 182 15.82 -4.55 -1.56
CA VAL A 182 17.17 -4.28 -1.03
C VAL A 182 17.33 -4.79 0.40
N ASN A 183 16.36 -4.53 1.30
CA ASN A 183 16.42 -5.03 2.68
C ASN A 183 16.37 -6.56 2.75
N ALA A 184 15.57 -7.21 1.90
CA ALA A 184 15.54 -8.67 1.80
C ALA A 184 16.91 -9.21 1.32
N ALA A 185 17.52 -8.57 0.32
CA ALA A 185 18.86 -8.93 -0.15
C ALA A 185 19.93 -8.75 0.95
N PHE A 186 19.88 -7.64 1.70
CA PHE A 186 20.78 -7.40 2.83
C PHE A 186 20.58 -8.40 3.97
N ALA A 187 19.35 -8.75 4.32
CA ALA A 187 19.06 -9.74 5.35
C ALA A 187 19.58 -11.14 4.94
N ILE A 188 19.42 -11.52 3.67
CA ILE A 188 19.97 -12.77 3.13
C ILE A 188 21.50 -12.75 3.17
N LEU A 189 22.12 -11.65 2.74
CA LEU A 189 23.58 -11.48 2.74
C LEU A 189 24.14 -11.55 4.17
N TYR A 190 23.55 -10.82 5.11
CA TYR A 190 23.95 -10.85 6.52
C TYR A 190 23.74 -12.23 7.14
N GLY A 191 22.62 -12.90 6.86
CA GLY A 191 22.38 -14.26 7.29
C GLY A 191 23.47 -15.21 6.78
N PHE A 192 23.85 -15.07 5.52
CA PHE A 192 24.95 -15.85 4.93
C PHE A 192 26.28 -15.55 5.61
N MET A 193 26.64 -14.27 5.79
CA MET A 193 27.89 -13.86 6.44
C MET A 193 27.97 -14.31 7.90
N ALA A 194 26.87 -14.24 8.66
CA ALA A 194 26.82 -14.69 10.05
C ALA A 194 27.02 -16.21 10.15
N LEU A 195 26.38 -16.98 9.26
CA LEU A 195 26.58 -18.43 9.17
C LEU A 195 28.03 -18.78 8.79
N TRP A 196 28.63 -18.00 7.89
CA TRP A 196 30.01 -18.20 7.46
C TRP A 196 31.03 -17.86 8.55
N GLY A 197 30.83 -16.75 9.27
CA GLY A 197 31.63 -16.37 10.43
C GLY A 197 31.54 -17.40 11.56
N LEU A 198 30.34 -17.93 11.82
CA LEU A 198 30.14 -19.02 12.78
C LEU A 198 30.88 -20.30 12.37
N TRP A 199 30.84 -20.65 11.08
CA TRP A 199 31.58 -21.80 10.54
C TRP A 199 33.09 -21.66 10.75
N LEU A 200 33.66 -20.49 10.44
CA LEU A 200 35.08 -20.18 10.64
C LEU A 200 35.46 -20.24 12.13
N ALA A 201 34.66 -19.63 13.01
CA ALA A 201 34.90 -19.64 14.44
C ALA A 201 34.91 -21.06 15.03
N VAL A 202 33.95 -21.90 14.61
CA VAL A 202 33.88 -23.31 15.02
C VAL A 202 35.07 -24.11 14.47
N GLY A 203 35.48 -23.87 13.22
CA GLY A 203 36.64 -24.50 12.61
C GLY A 203 37.94 -24.18 13.37
N LEU A 204 38.17 -22.90 13.66
CA LEU A 204 39.34 -22.42 14.42
C LEU A 204 39.34 -22.94 15.87
N TRP A 205 38.18 -22.98 16.52
CA TRP A 205 38.07 -23.53 17.88
C TRP A 205 38.41 -25.02 17.92
N ARG A 206 38.01 -25.79 16.91
CA ARG A 206 38.36 -27.21 16.79
C ARG A 206 39.83 -27.43 16.49
N ALA A 207 40.44 -26.58 15.66
CA ALA A 207 41.87 -26.66 15.34
C ALA A 207 42.79 -26.30 16.52
N ARG A 208 42.31 -25.46 17.47
CA ARG A 208 43.04 -25.08 18.68
C ARG A 208 43.01 -26.12 19.80
N LYS A 209 42.13 -27.13 19.73
CA LYS A 209 42.18 -28.22 20.71
C LYS A 209 43.34 -29.14 20.34
N PRO A 210 44.37 -29.29 21.20
CA PRO A 210 45.44 -30.24 20.94
C PRO A 210 44.81 -31.64 20.82
N SER A 211 45.20 -32.36 19.77
CA SER A 211 44.82 -33.76 19.61
C SER A 211 45.33 -34.54 20.84
N PRO A 212 44.47 -35.33 21.50
CA PRO A 212 44.93 -36.28 22.52
C PRO A 212 45.81 -37.37 21.90
#